data_AF-A0A3Q0STB4-F1
#
_entry.id   AF-A0A3Q0STB4-F1
#
_cell.length_a   1.000
_cell.length_b   1.000
_cell.length_c   1.000
_cell.angle_alpha   90.00
_cell.angle_beta   90.00
_cell.angle_gamma   90.00
#
_symmetry.space_group_name_H-M   'P 1'
#
loop_
_entity.id
_entity.type
_entity.pdbx_description
1 polymer ?
#
loop_
_entity_poly.entity_id
_entity_poly.type
_entity_poly.pdbx_seq_one_letter_code
_entity_poly.pdbx_strand_id
1 'polypeptide(L)'
;ANKSSDAFLLTVTALRPSSTVLSAPTNVHLTSHNMDLVLRWDPPEGAAGDLNYTAEYRCSHTVCMNISALQCDFNSPSITPYGHYRGRVRVHRGAESSGWVESNQMTLDRDTSIGPPNVTLHRVGTSLEVSITDPVFKTSSLRVVYPSATYNITYWNSSQKEEVGTDSSIQFKVCVWVCVCVCVCVCVCVCVCVCVCVCVCVSLPSLI
;
A
#
# COMPACT_ATOMS: atom_id res chain seq x y z
N ALA A 1 -41.14 77.59 14.40
CA ALA A 1 -40.23 77.10 13.36
C ALA A 1 -39.65 75.77 13.84
N ASN A 2 -40.21 74.64 13.39
CA ASN A 2 -39.73 73.30 13.74
C ASN A 2 -39.28 72.65 12.43
N LYS A 3 -37.95 72.52 12.23
CA LYS A 3 -37.38 71.79 11.09
C LYS A 3 -37.22 70.34 11.52
N SER A 4 -38.08 69.45 11.03
CA SER A 4 -37.87 68.00 11.11
C SER A 4 -36.81 67.65 10.07
N SER A 5 -35.68 67.12 10.53
CA SER A 5 -34.63 66.58 9.67
C SER A 5 -34.85 65.06 9.59
N ASP A 6 -35.50 64.61 8.52
CA ASP A 6 -35.69 63.18 8.26
C ASP A 6 -34.38 62.57 7.74
N ALA A 7 -33.75 61.74 8.57
CA ALA A 7 -32.56 60.98 8.21
C ALA A 7 -32.97 59.66 7.55
N PHE A 8 -32.62 59.50 6.26
CA PHE A 8 -32.80 58.23 5.54
C PHE A 8 -31.60 57.33 5.78
N LEU A 9 -31.81 56.23 6.51
CA LEU A 9 -30.82 55.16 6.68
C LEU A 9 -30.85 54.24 5.46
N LEU A 10 -29.82 54.33 4.61
CA LEU A 10 -29.58 53.37 3.53
C LEU A 10 -28.81 52.17 4.08
N THR A 11 -29.49 51.05 4.28
CA THR A 11 -28.87 49.77 4.65
C THR A 11 -28.47 49.01 3.37
N VAL A 12 -27.17 49.03 3.05
CA VAL A 12 -26.61 48.20 1.98
C VAL A 12 -26.41 46.79 2.53
N THR A 13 -27.32 45.87 2.18
CA THR A 13 -27.13 44.44 2.43
C THR A 13 -26.31 43.85 1.29
N ALA A 14 -25.01 43.70 1.53
CA ALA A 14 -24.17 42.89 0.65
C ALA A 14 -24.50 41.41 0.89
N LEU A 15 -25.35 40.83 0.03
CA LEU A 15 -25.46 39.38 -0.07
C LEU A 15 -24.10 38.86 -0.54
N ARG A 16 -23.35 38.21 0.35
CA ARG A 16 -22.22 37.38 -0.07
C ARG A 16 -22.76 36.37 -1.08
N PRO A 17 -22.18 36.24 -2.28
CA PRO A 17 -22.49 35.09 -3.11
C PRO A 17 -22.17 33.86 -2.28
N SER A 18 -23.17 33.02 -2.03
CA SER A 18 -22.95 31.69 -1.49
C SER A 18 -22.08 30.97 -2.51
N SER A 19 -20.77 30.93 -2.28
CA SER A 19 -19.94 29.95 -2.98
C SER A 19 -20.56 28.60 -2.64
N THR A 20 -21.08 27.91 -3.64
CA THR A 20 -21.46 26.50 -3.58
C THR A 20 -20.18 25.71 -3.34
N VAL A 21 -19.68 25.76 -2.10
CA VAL A 21 -18.49 25.02 -1.70
C VAL A 21 -18.87 23.56 -1.75
N LEU A 22 -18.29 22.84 -2.71
CA LEU A 22 -18.45 21.41 -2.82
C LEU A 22 -18.01 20.76 -1.49
N SER A 23 -18.91 19.98 -0.88
CA SER A 23 -18.63 19.28 0.36
C SER A 23 -17.44 18.34 0.18
N ALA A 24 -16.59 18.28 1.19
CA ALA A 24 -15.37 17.49 1.13
C ALA A 24 -15.68 16.00 1.38
N PRO A 25 -14.82 15.08 0.88
CA PRO A 25 -14.97 13.65 1.16
C PRO A 25 -14.86 13.35 2.66
N THR A 26 -15.51 12.30 3.11
CA THR A 26 -15.50 11.86 4.52
C THR A 26 -14.74 10.55 4.68
N ASN A 27 -14.45 10.15 5.92
CA ASN A 27 -13.80 8.88 6.25
C ASN A 27 -12.51 8.61 5.45
N VAL A 28 -11.69 9.63 5.27
CA VAL A 28 -10.44 9.53 4.50
C VAL A 28 -9.38 8.81 5.33
N HIS A 29 -8.93 7.64 4.87
CA HIS A 29 -7.95 6.83 5.60
C HIS A 29 -7.04 6.03 4.67
N LEU A 30 -5.81 5.79 5.14
CA LEU A 30 -4.84 4.89 4.52
C LEU A 30 -4.98 3.49 5.11
N THR A 31 -4.91 2.51 4.23
CA THR A 31 -4.84 1.08 4.57
C THR A 31 -3.64 0.45 3.87
N SER A 32 -3.07 -0.59 4.48
CA SER A 32 -2.08 -1.43 3.80
C SER A 32 -2.27 -2.91 4.10
N HIS A 33 -2.16 -3.69 3.04
CA HIS A 33 -2.16 -5.15 3.09
C HIS A 33 -1.03 -5.66 2.20
N ASN A 34 -0.13 -6.49 2.74
CA ASN A 34 1.07 -6.96 2.04
C ASN A 34 1.89 -5.82 1.39
N MET A 35 2.13 -4.74 2.13
CA MET A 35 2.82 -3.52 1.65
C MET A 35 2.10 -2.80 0.49
N ASP A 36 0.85 -3.14 0.18
CA ASP A 36 0.05 -2.44 -0.83
C ASP A 36 -0.69 -1.28 -0.17
N LEU A 37 -0.19 -0.06 -0.38
CA LEU A 37 -0.71 1.15 0.25
C LEU A 37 -1.88 1.71 -0.56
N VAL A 38 -3.06 1.81 0.06
CA VAL A 38 -4.29 2.28 -0.59
C VAL A 38 -4.97 3.35 0.24
N LEU A 39 -5.24 4.51 -0.37
CA LEU A 39 -6.07 5.57 0.20
C LEU A 39 -7.54 5.31 -0.11
N ARG A 40 -8.41 5.38 0.90
CA ARG A 40 -9.86 5.15 0.79
C ARG A 40 -10.63 6.33 1.38
N TRP A 41 -11.82 6.59 0.86
CA TRP A 41 -12.70 7.65 1.33
C TRP A 41 -14.16 7.37 0.97
N ASP A 42 -15.06 8.05 1.66
CA ASP A 42 -16.49 8.05 1.37
C ASP A 42 -16.88 9.32 0.59
N PRO A 43 -17.87 9.24 -0.31
CA PRO A 43 -18.36 10.41 -1.04
C PRO A 43 -19.02 11.42 -0.06
N PRO A 44 -19.03 12.72 -0.39
CA PRO A 44 -19.68 13.71 0.45
C PRO A 44 -21.18 13.42 0.63
N GLU A 45 -21.72 13.65 1.84
CA GLU A 45 -23.14 13.42 2.13
C GLU A 45 -24.06 14.21 1.19
N GLY A 46 -25.09 13.55 0.66
CA GLY A 46 -26.05 14.14 -0.28
C GLY A 46 -25.52 14.36 -1.70
N ALA A 47 -24.29 13.92 -2.01
CA ALA A 47 -23.74 14.05 -3.34
C ALA A 47 -24.22 12.93 -4.28
N ALA A 48 -25.12 13.26 -5.19
CA ALA A 48 -25.47 12.44 -6.36
C ALA A 48 -24.91 13.09 -7.62
N GLY A 49 -24.15 12.36 -8.44
CA GLY A 49 -23.63 12.82 -9.74
C GLY A 49 -22.21 12.35 -10.06
N ASP A 50 -21.72 12.74 -11.25
CA ASP A 50 -20.35 12.49 -11.71
C ASP A 50 -19.33 13.31 -10.91
N LEU A 51 -18.83 12.70 -9.84
CA LEU A 51 -17.76 13.23 -9.01
C LEU A 51 -16.43 12.61 -9.42
N ASN A 52 -15.43 13.46 -9.60
CA ASN A 52 -14.06 13.05 -9.87
C ASN A 52 -13.18 13.40 -8.68
N TYR A 53 -12.24 12.53 -8.34
CA TYR A 53 -11.38 12.68 -7.19
C TYR A 53 -9.93 12.81 -7.64
N THR A 54 -9.17 13.62 -6.90
CA THR A 54 -7.72 13.72 -7.04
C THR A 54 -7.09 13.42 -5.69
N ALA A 55 -6.12 12.50 -5.69
CA ALA A 55 -5.42 12.06 -4.50
C ALA A 55 -3.91 12.32 -4.62
N GLU A 56 -3.33 12.79 -3.52
CA GLU A 56 -1.91 13.12 -3.41
C GLU A 56 -1.30 12.49 -2.16
N TYR A 57 0.01 12.25 -2.20
CA TYR A 57 0.81 11.95 -1.02
C TYR A 57 2.00 12.91 -0.93
N ARG A 58 2.49 13.15 0.29
CA ARG A 58 3.65 14.04 0.55
C ARG A 58 3.54 15.39 -0.17
N CYS A 59 2.51 16.16 0.21
CA CYS A 59 2.25 17.57 -0.11
C CYS A 59 2.21 18.01 -1.59
N SER A 60 2.64 17.21 -2.58
CA SER A 60 2.67 17.59 -4.01
C SER A 60 2.79 16.43 -5.01
N HIS A 61 2.80 15.15 -4.59
CA HIS A 61 2.85 14.04 -5.54
C HIS A 61 1.45 13.52 -5.83
N THR A 62 0.91 13.89 -6.99
CA THR A 62 -0.38 13.38 -7.49
C THR A 62 -0.23 11.92 -7.91
N VAL A 63 -1.06 11.06 -7.33
CA VAL A 63 -1.09 9.62 -7.62
C VAL A 63 -2.25 9.30 -8.54
N CYS A 64 -3.45 9.69 -8.11
CA CYS A 64 -4.67 9.52 -8.89
C CYS A 64 -5.22 10.90 -9.24
N MET A 65 -5.58 11.08 -10.50
CA MET A 65 -6.12 12.35 -11.03
C MET A 65 -7.41 12.06 -11.77
N ASN A 66 -8.47 12.80 -11.42
CA ASN A 66 -9.78 12.73 -12.04
C ASN A 66 -10.35 11.31 -12.13
N ILE A 67 -10.29 10.54 -11.03
CA ILE A 67 -10.86 9.20 -10.95
C ILE A 67 -12.27 9.23 -10.34
N SER A 68 -13.18 8.35 -10.77
CA SER A 68 -14.49 8.19 -10.14
C SER A 68 -14.49 7.15 -9.00
N ALA A 69 -13.39 6.39 -8.87
CA ALA A 69 -13.24 5.40 -7.80
C ALA A 69 -13.11 6.08 -6.43
N LEU A 70 -13.59 5.39 -5.39
CA LEU A 70 -13.51 5.80 -3.98
C LEU A 70 -12.25 5.28 -3.27
N GLN A 71 -11.27 4.85 -4.06
CA GLN A 71 -9.97 4.42 -3.59
C GLN A 71 -8.88 4.79 -4.60
N CYS A 72 -7.66 4.99 -4.11
CA CYS A 72 -6.48 5.24 -4.92
C CYS A 72 -5.32 4.38 -4.43
N ASP A 73 -4.82 3.50 -5.31
CA ASP A 73 -3.68 2.65 -5.03
C ASP A 73 -2.40 3.47 -5.20
N PHE A 74 -1.58 3.55 -4.15
CA PHE A 74 -0.34 4.31 -4.16
C PHE A 74 0.79 3.49 -4.79
N ASN A 75 0.68 3.28 -6.10
CA ASN A 75 1.70 2.57 -6.88
C ASN A 75 2.75 3.55 -7.44
N SER A 76 3.56 4.13 -6.55
CA SER A 76 4.66 5.03 -6.93
C SER A 76 6.02 4.40 -6.60
N PRO A 77 7.05 4.56 -7.45
CA PRO A 77 8.41 4.09 -7.15
C PRO A 77 9.02 4.79 -5.92
N SER A 78 8.45 5.90 -5.46
CA SER A 78 8.90 6.58 -4.24
C SER A 78 8.30 6.00 -2.95
N ILE A 79 7.40 5.02 -3.05
CA ILE A 79 6.94 4.26 -1.90
C ILE A 79 8.05 3.27 -1.52
N THR A 80 8.61 3.45 -0.33
CA THR A 80 9.56 2.56 0.33
C THR A 80 8.92 1.82 1.51
N PRO A 81 9.40 0.62 1.86
CA PRO A 81 8.87 -0.16 2.99
C PRO A 81 8.95 0.53 4.35
N TYR A 82 10.00 1.32 4.58
CA TYR A 82 10.25 2.03 5.84
C TYR A 82 9.71 3.46 5.84
N GLY A 83 8.87 3.80 4.87
CA GLY A 83 8.36 5.15 4.69
C GLY A 83 7.19 5.47 5.62
N HIS A 84 7.11 6.73 6.02
CA HIS A 84 5.93 7.32 6.64
C HIS A 84 5.08 8.01 5.59
N TYR A 85 3.79 7.69 5.56
CA TYR A 85 2.85 8.17 4.56
C TYR A 85 1.66 8.87 5.19
N ARG A 86 1.24 9.93 4.52
CA ARG A 86 -0.02 10.63 4.71
C ARG A 86 -0.55 10.98 3.32
N GLY A 87 -1.78 10.59 3.05
CA GLY A 87 -2.49 10.92 1.84
C GLY A 87 -3.42 12.10 2.07
N ARG A 88 -3.82 12.74 0.98
CA ARG A 88 -4.94 13.68 0.96
C ARG A 88 -5.76 13.49 -0.30
N VAL A 89 -7.05 13.72 -0.20
CA VAL A 89 -7.98 13.64 -1.34
C VAL A 89 -8.87 14.87 -1.37
N ARG A 90 -9.26 15.27 -2.57
CA ARG A 90 -10.31 16.26 -2.81
C ARG A 90 -11.22 15.78 -3.92
N VAL A 91 -12.46 16.28 -3.91
CA VAL A 91 -13.45 16.01 -4.96
C VAL A 91 -13.57 17.21 -5.90
N HIS A 92 -13.88 16.91 -7.15
CA HIS A 92 -14.05 17.83 -8.25
C HIS A 92 -15.41 17.60 -8.91
N ARG A 93 -16.06 18.70 -9.28
CA ARG A 93 -17.27 18.73 -10.11
C ARG A 93 -17.12 19.83 -11.14
N GLY A 94 -16.79 19.47 -12.38
CA GLY A 94 -16.45 20.44 -13.41
C GLY A 94 -15.23 21.29 -13.00
N ALA A 95 -15.41 22.60 -12.88
CA ALA A 95 -14.37 23.53 -12.44
C ALA A 95 -14.34 23.76 -10.91
N GLU A 96 -15.35 23.28 -10.17
CA GLU A 96 -15.41 23.42 -8.72
C GLU A 96 -14.65 22.28 -8.03
N SER A 97 -13.94 22.59 -6.95
CA SER A 97 -13.23 21.61 -6.14
C SER A 97 -13.44 21.85 -4.65
N SER A 98 -13.53 20.78 -3.86
CA SER A 98 -13.55 20.86 -2.41
C SER A 98 -12.18 21.26 -1.84
N GLY A 99 -12.16 21.58 -0.53
CA GLY A 99 -10.91 21.57 0.23
C GLY A 99 -10.26 20.18 0.25
N TRP A 100 -8.96 20.13 0.53
CA TRP A 100 -8.23 18.90 0.76
C TRP A 100 -8.57 18.31 2.13
N VAL A 101 -8.80 17.00 2.16
CA VAL A 101 -8.97 16.24 3.41
C VAL A 101 -7.81 15.28 3.55
N GLU A 102 -7.13 15.36 4.69
CA GLU A 102 -5.97 14.50 5.00
C GLU A 102 -6.40 13.19 5.67
N SER A 103 -5.63 12.13 5.41
CA SER A 103 -5.78 10.84 6.05
C SER A 103 -5.08 10.77 7.42
N ASN A 104 -5.26 9.63 8.10
CA ASN A 104 -4.33 9.17 9.13
C ASN A 104 -2.90 9.05 8.57
N GLN A 105 -1.93 9.02 9.50
CA GLN A 105 -0.54 8.70 9.18
C GLN A 105 -0.31 7.20 9.35
N MET A 106 0.56 6.64 8.52
CA MET A 106 0.90 5.21 8.57
C MET A 106 2.38 4.99 8.26
N THR A 107 3.01 4.10 9.01
CA THR A 107 4.37 3.60 8.81
C THR A 107 4.29 2.20 8.22
N LEU A 108 4.70 2.05 6.96
CA LEU A 108 4.31 0.90 6.15
C LEU A 108 4.81 -0.44 6.72
N ASP A 109 6.04 -0.52 7.21
CA ASP A 109 6.62 -1.72 7.85
C ASP A 109 6.03 -2.05 9.23
N ARG A 110 5.37 -1.10 9.89
CA ARG A 110 4.82 -1.32 11.24
C ARG A 110 3.33 -1.57 11.24
N ASP A 111 2.63 -0.90 10.33
CA ASP A 111 1.17 -0.82 10.36
C ASP A 111 0.52 -1.65 9.25
N THR A 112 1.29 -2.17 8.28
CA THR A 112 0.72 -3.05 7.25
C THR A 112 0.18 -4.34 7.87
N SER A 113 -1.00 -4.76 7.42
CA SER A 113 -1.44 -6.13 7.64
C SER A 113 -0.67 -7.07 6.71
N ILE A 114 -0.30 -8.24 7.22
CA ILE A 114 0.39 -9.29 6.47
C ILE A 114 -0.58 -10.45 6.30
N GLY A 115 -0.89 -10.80 5.05
CA GLY A 115 -1.75 -11.92 4.71
C GLY A 115 -1.08 -13.27 4.98
N PRO A 116 -1.85 -14.38 4.94
CA PRO A 116 -1.31 -15.71 5.16
C PRO A 116 -0.33 -16.13 4.05
N PRO A 117 0.65 -17.01 4.36
CA PRO A 117 1.49 -17.62 3.34
C PRO A 117 0.70 -18.65 2.52
N ASN A 118 1.20 -18.99 1.34
CA ASN A 118 0.66 -20.11 0.57
C ASN A 118 1.30 -21.43 1.04
N VAL A 119 0.50 -22.47 1.27
CA VAL A 119 0.96 -23.76 1.80
C VAL A 119 0.53 -24.87 0.86
N THR A 120 1.50 -25.69 0.47
CA THR A 120 1.28 -26.86 -0.39
C THR A 120 1.81 -28.11 0.28
N LEU A 121 1.10 -29.22 0.09
CA LEU A 121 1.40 -30.51 0.71
C LEU A 121 1.65 -31.55 -0.37
N HIS A 122 2.79 -32.22 -0.29
CA HIS A 122 3.15 -33.28 -1.22
C HIS A 122 3.55 -34.53 -0.43
N ARG A 123 2.85 -35.64 -0.67
CA ARG A 123 3.22 -36.93 -0.08
C ARG A 123 4.38 -37.52 -0.87
N VAL A 124 5.52 -37.71 -0.21
CA VAL A 124 6.70 -38.34 -0.79
C VAL A 124 6.99 -39.61 0.00
N GLY A 125 6.48 -40.74 -0.50
CA GLY A 125 6.57 -42.04 0.16
C GLY A 125 5.80 -42.06 1.50
N THR A 126 6.54 -42.22 2.60
CA THR A 126 6.01 -42.18 3.98
C THR A 126 6.07 -40.79 4.61
N SER A 127 6.75 -39.83 3.97
CA SER A 127 6.90 -38.46 4.47
C SER A 127 5.89 -37.52 3.83
N LEU A 128 5.46 -36.51 4.59
CA LEU A 128 4.68 -35.38 4.09
C LEU A 128 5.63 -34.19 3.93
N GLU A 129 5.86 -33.76 2.70
CA GLU A 129 6.62 -32.55 2.41
C GLU A 129 5.68 -31.35 2.45
N VAL A 130 6.01 -30.37 3.29
CA VAL A 130 5.26 -29.12 3.46
C VAL A 130 6.06 -28.01 2.81
N SER A 131 5.49 -27.40 1.77
CA SER A 131 6.08 -26.29 1.03
C SER A 131 5.33 -25.00 1.34
N ILE A 132 5.99 -24.08 2.05
CA ILE A 132 5.44 -22.77 2.41
C ILE A 132 6.08 -21.69 1.54
N THR A 133 5.25 -20.86 0.92
CA THR A 133 5.68 -19.71 0.11
C THR A 133 5.29 -18.41 0.80
N ASP A 134 6.22 -17.47 0.87
CA ASP A 134 5.99 -16.16 1.49
C ASP A 134 4.82 -15.38 0.83
N PRO A 135 4.03 -14.62 1.61
CA PRO A 135 3.08 -13.67 1.07
C PRO A 135 3.76 -12.70 0.09
N VAL A 136 3.10 -12.47 -1.04
CA VAL A 136 3.61 -11.55 -2.07
C VAL A 136 3.37 -10.12 -1.61
N PHE A 137 4.46 -9.37 -1.45
CA PHE A 137 4.44 -7.95 -1.10
C PHE A 137 4.49 -7.07 -2.35
N LYS A 138 3.78 -5.93 -2.33
CA LYS A 138 3.69 -5.03 -3.49
C LYS A 138 4.99 -4.26 -3.76
N THR A 139 5.59 -3.71 -2.71
CA THR A 139 6.74 -2.79 -2.81
C THR A 139 8.09 -3.46 -2.58
N SER A 140 8.14 -4.62 -1.92
CA SER A 140 9.37 -5.33 -1.56
C SER A 140 9.09 -6.82 -1.39
N SER A 141 9.95 -7.56 -0.68
CA SER A 141 9.69 -8.93 -0.24
C SER A 141 9.62 -9.01 1.28
N LEU A 142 8.89 -10.00 1.80
CA LEU A 142 8.75 -10.23 3.24
C LEU A 142 10.12 -10.37 3.93
N ARG A 143 11.07 -11.07 3.31
CA ARG A 143 12.40 -11.35 3.88
C ARG A 143 13.31 -10.13 3.95
N VAL A 144 13.10 -9.13 3.10
CA VAL A 144 13.87 -7.88 3.15
C VAL A 144 13.39 -6.98 4.28
N VAL A 145 12.08 -6.94 4.52
CA VAL A 145 11.49 -6.07 5.55
C VAL A 145 11.49 -6.73 6.93
N TYR A 146 11.23 -8.03 6.97
CA TYR A 146 11.19 -8.85 8.19
C TYR A 146 12.17 -10.03 8.05
N PRO A 147 13.49 -9.79 8.17
CA PRO A 147 14.50 -10.83 7.98
C PRO A 147 14.38 -11.96 9.01
N SER A 148 13.81 -11.68 10.18
CA SER A 148 13.62 -12.63 11.28
C SER A 148 12.22 -13.27 11.32
N ALA A 149 11.39 -13.11 10.27
CA ALA A 149 10.07 -13.71 10.24
C ALA A 149 10.13 -15.25 10.23
N THR A 150 9.41 -15.90 11.14
CA THR A 150 9.32 -17.37 11.24
C THR A 150 7.88 -17.82 11.03
N TYR A 151 7.70 -19.06 10.54
CA TYR A 151 6.38 -19.70 10.46
C TYR A 151 6.29 -20.78 11.54
N ASN A 152 5.20 -20.74 12.30
CA ASN A 152 4.85 -21.80 13.24
C ASN A 152 3.92 -22.78 12.54
N ILE A 153 4.31 -24.05 12.51
CA ILE A 153 3.55 -25.09 11.82
C ILE A 153 2.95 -26.01 12.86
N THR A 154 1.62 -26.11 12.84
CA THR A 154 0.85 -27.07 13.63
C THR A 154 0.21 -28.07 12.69
N TYR A 155 0.23 -29.35 13.06
CA TYR A 155 -0.41 -30.41 12.29
C TYR A 155 -1.09 -31.42 13.22
N TRP A 156 -2.18 -32.01 12.73
CA TRP A 156 -2.99 -32.99 13.44
C TRP A 156 -3.17 -34.24 12.57
N ASN A 157 -3.24 -35.40 13.20
CA ASN A 157 -3.60 -36.64 12.50
C ASN A 157 -5.12 -36.81 12.54
N SER A 158 -5.77 -37.06 11.40
CA SER A 158 -7.23 -37.25 11.36
C SER A 158 -7.74 -38.37 12.27
N SER A 159 -6.90 -39.35 12.65
CA SER A 159 -7.29 -40.45 13.54
C SER A 159 -7.30 -40.10 15.03
N GLN A 160 -6.66 -39.00 15.44
CA GLN A 160 -6.61 -38.53 16.82
C GLN A 160 -6.67 -37.01 16.80
N LYS A 161 -7.73 -36.41 17.37
CA LYS A 161 -7.91 -34.94 17.49
C LYS A 161 -6.87 -34.27 18.42
N GLU A 162 -5.66 -34.82 18.50
CA GLU A 162 -4.51 -34.33 19.26
C GLU A 162 -3.49 -33.66 18.32
N GLU A 163 -2.92 -32.54 18.76
CA GLU A 163 -1.77 -31.91 18.10
C GLU A 163 -0.58 -32.86 18.17
N VAL A 164 -0.02 -33.20 17.00
CA VAL A 164 1.10 -34.16 16.90
C VAL A 164 2.45 -33.46 17.01
N GLY A 165 2.51 -32.13 16.82
CA GLY A 165 3.68 -31.31 17.12
C GLY A 165 3.64 -29.89 16.55
N THR A 166 4.49 -29.03 17.11
CA THR A 166 4.80 -27.67 16.63
C THR A 166 6.25 -27.63 16.13
N ASP A 167 6.47 -27.30 14.87
CA ASP A 167 7.83 -27.02 14.35
C ASP A 167 7.93 -25.54 13.93
N SER A 168 8.94 -24.85 14.46
CA SER A 168 9.19 -23.42 14.27
C SER A 168 10.40 -23.13 13.38
N SER A 169 10.98 -24.15 12.73
CA SER A 169 12.29 -24.02 12.06
C SER A 169 12.33 -24.53 10.62
N ILE A 170 11.45 -24.03 9.74
CA ILE A 170 11.64 -24.28 8.30
C ILE A 170 12.79 -23.41 7.75
N GLN A 171 13.83 -24.10 7.28
CA GLN A 171 14.93 -23.56 6.49
C GLN A 171 14.42 -22.98 5.16
N PHE A 172 14.44 -21.65 4.98
CA PHE A 172 14.10 -21.03 3.70
C PHE A 172 15.27 -21.13 2.73
N LYS A 173 15.10 -21.88 1.63
CA LYS A 173 16.02 -21.83 0.49
C LYS A 173 15.75 -20.55 -0.30
N VAL A 174 16.56 -19.52 -0.11
CA VAL A 174 16.53 -18.29 -0.92
C VAL A 174 17.31 -18.54 -2.22
N CYS A 175 16.63 -18.58 -3.36
CA CYS A 175 17.27 -18.62 -4.68
C CYS A 175 17.49 -17.18 -5.19
N VAL A 176 18.74 -16.71 -5.21
CA VAL A 176 19.10 -15.39 -5.77
C VAL A 176 19.55 -15.57 -7.22
N TRP A 177 18.91 -14.88 -8.17
CA TRP A 177 19.36 -14.81 -9.56
C TRP A 177 20.40 -13.69 -9.70
N VAL A 178 21.68 -14.05 -9.88
CA VAL A 178 22.76 -13.08 -10.16
C VAL A 178 23.19 -13.22 -11.61
N CYS A 179 23.01 -12.17 -12.41
CA CYS A 179 23.51 -12.10 -13.78
C CYS A 179 24.88 -11.41 -13.79
N VAL A 180 25.96 -12.13 -14.10
CA VAL A 180 27.30 -11.54 -14.25
C VAL A 180 27.64 -11.41 -15.73
N CYS A 181 27.91 -10.19 -16.18
CA CYS A 181 28.33 -9.91 -17.56
C CYS A 181 29.87 -9.86 -17.61
N VAL A 182 30.52 -10.78 -18.35
CA VAL A 182 31.97 -10.70 -18.59
C VAL A 182 32.20 -10.15 -19.99
N CYS A 183 32.81 -8.97 -20.09
CA CYS A 183 33.15 -8.34 -21.35
C CYS A 183 34.58 -8.73 -21.74
N VAL A 184 34.77 -9.51 -22.81
CA VAL A 184 36.11 -9.81 -23.34
C VAL A 184 36.35 -8.92 -24.56
N CYS A 185 37.23 -7.93 -24.39
CA CYS A 185 37.52 -6.94 -25.42
C CYS A 185 38.60 -7.47 -26.38
N VAL A 186 38.22 -8.15 -27.46
CA VAL A 186 39.14 -8.39 -28.59
C VAL A 186 38.53 -7.87 -29.87
N CYS A 187 38.75 -6.57 -30.11
CA CYS A 187 38.73 -5.88 -31.40
C CYS A 187 37.49 -5.91 -32.32
N VAL A 188 36.45 -6.72 -32.12
CA VAL A 188 35.14 -6.54 -32.75
C VAL A 188 34.06 -7.04 -31.79
N CYS A 189 33.13 -6.15 -31.42
CA CYS A 189 32.23 -6.28 -30.28
C CYS A 189 31.23 -7.44 -30.43
N VAL A 190 31.53 -8.60 -29.84
CA VAL A 190 30.51 -9.65 -29.60
C VAL A 190 30.42 -9.88 -28.10
N CYS A 191 29.29 -9.50 -27.50
CA CYS A 191 28.99 -9.71 -26.10
C CYS A 191 28.40 -11.13 -25.93
N VAL A 192 29.14 -12.05 -25.33
CA VAL A 192 28.58 -13.35 -24.95
C VAL A 192 28.14 -13.29 -23.49
N CYS A 193 26.82 -13.30 -23.24
CA CYS A 193 26.27 -13.32 -21.89
C CYS A 193 26.24 -14.76 -21.39
N VAL A 194 27.02 -15.11 -20.36
CA VAL A 194 26.92 -16.41 -19.69
C VAL A 194 26.14 -16.23 -18.39
N CYS A 195 24.94 -16.80 -18.32
CA CYS A 195 24.12 -16.79 -17.11
C CYS A 195 24.55 -17.94 -16.19
N VAL A 196 25.15 -17.65 -15.04
CA VAL A 196 25.49 -18.67 -14.03
C VAL A 196 24.41 -18.65 -12.94
N CYS A 197 23.72 -19.76 -12.72
CA CYS A 197 22.73 -19.89 -11.65
C CYS A 197 23.42 -20.39 -10.38
N VAL A 198 23.47 -19.59 -9.30
CA VAL A 198 24.03 -20.02 -8.02
C VAL A 198 22.92 -20.18 -6.99
N CYS A 199 22.65 -21.41 -6.56
CA CYS A 199 21.68 -21.70 -5.50
C CYS A 199 22.40 -21.65 -4.14
N VAL A 200 22.28 -20.54 -3.40
CA VAL A 200 22.87 -20.45 -2.05
C VAL A 200 21.85 -20.95 -1.02
N CYS A 201 22.13 -22.10 -0.41
CA CYS A 201 21.36 -22.58 0.74
C CYS A 201 21.93 -21.93 2.00
N VAL A 202 21.33 -20.83 2.48
CA VAL A 202 21.76 -20.21 3.74
C VAL A 202 21.03 -20.90 4.88
N SER A 203 21.72 -21.83 5.53
CA SER A 203 21.28 -22.33 6.83
C SER A 203 21.66 -21.32 7.91
N LEU A 204 20.72 -20.45 8.28
CA LEU A 204 20.88 -19.59 9.46
C LEU A 204 20.87 -20.51 10.69
N PRO A 205 21.95 -20.60 11.46
CA PRO A 205 21.91 -21.30 12.73
C PRO A 205 20.93 -20.56 13.63
N SER A 206 20.03 -21.31 14.27
CA SER A 206 19.25 -20.86 15.40
C SER A 206 20.23 -20.25 16.41
N LEU A 207 20.23 -18.92 16.56
CA LEU A 207 20.86 -18.31 17.73
C LEU A 207 19.97 -18.66 18.92
N ILE A 208 20.38 -19.72 19.61
CA ILE A 208 19.98 -20.03 20.98
C ILE A 208 20.48 -18.90 21.89
#